data_AF-A0A3N7GIT2-F1
#
_entry.id   AF-A0A3N7GIT2-F1
#
_cell.length_a   1.000
_cell.length_b   1.000
_cell.length_c   1.000
_cell.angle_alpha   90.00
_cell.angle_beta   90.00
_cell.angle_gamma   90.00
#
_symmetry.space_group_name_H-M   'P 1'
#
loop_
_entity.id
_entity.type
_entity.pdbx_description
1 polymer ?
#
loop_
_entity_poly.entity_id
_entity_poly.type
_entity_poly.pdbx_seq_one_letter_code
_entity_poly.pdbx_strand_id
1 'polypeptide(L)'
;MRRALAPLLALVLLALPLAAQQPPPALPSPALPPEQIVAGLSRDDVDITTSFDGSEIIIYGAIKRESRIPQGEPLDVIVVVEGPSQALTVRHKERRLGIWINTGRVSIGSAPSFYVVASTRPLHLILTPEEDQRYRVSIPLAMRAFAGPMEVEDAVPYTEALIRLRRAADLYRQDDGAVRLAEQTLFRADVRLPANLIEGYYSTRIFLLRDGKVIDTFRAPIEVRKVGLERWLYRLALGQPFIYGIMSLAIAVAAGWGASAAFRLVKRS
;
A
#
# COMPACT_ATOMS: atom_id res chain seq x y z
N MET A 1 54.69 -76.37 23.11
CA MET A 1 54.79 -75.22 24.03
C MET A 1 54.45 -73.94 23.26
N ARG A 2 53.60 -73.09 23.83
CA ARG A 2 52.97 -71.89 23.23
C ARG A 2 53.98 -70.79 22.87
N ARG A 3 53.71 -70.01 21.80
CA ARG A 3 53.77 -68.52 21.64
C ARG A 3 53.92 -68.16 20.14
N ALA A 4 52.94 -67.46 19.56
CA ALA A 4 52.94 -66.02 19.22
C ALA A 4 53.68 -65.74 17.88
N LEU A 5 53.27 -64.92 16.91
CA LEU A 5 52.40 -63.75 16.79
C LEU A 5 51.84 -63.68 15.34
N ALA A 6 50.54 -63.44 15.18
CA ALA A 6 50.07 -62.43 14.22
C ALA A 6 50.07 -61.09 14.98
N PRO A 7 50.34 -59.90 14.40
CA PRO A 7 49.73 -59.44 13.14
C PRO A 7 50.61 -58.49 12.26
N LEU A 8 50.66 -58.70 10.95
CA LEU A 8 51.27 -57.76 9.99
C LEU A 8 50.22 -57.10 9.06
N LEU A 9 48.94 -57.19 9.43
CA LEU A 9 47.79 -56.78 8.61
C LEU A 9 47.00 -55.61 9.22
N ALA A 10 47.61 -54.84 10.11
CA ALA A 10 46.96 -53.73 10.82
C ALA A 10 47.44 -52.33 10.42
N LEU A 11 48.48 -52.18 9.58
CA LEU A 11 49.13 -50.88 9.36
C LEU A 11 48.72 -50.14 8.06
N VAL A 12 47.87 -50.71 7.21
CA VAL A 12 47.42 -50.05 5.96
C VAL A 12 46.02 -49.42 6.09
N LEU A 13 45.31 -49.66 7.19
CA LEU A 13 43.94 -49.18 7.42
C LEU A 13 43.83 -47.83 8.16
N LEU A 14 44.95 -47.17 8.48
CA LEU A 14 44.97 -45.93 9.27
C LEU A 14 45.19 -44.63 8.47
N ALA A 15 45.32 -44.70 7.14
CA ALA A 15 45.58 -43.52 6.30
C ALA A 15 44.34 -42.93 5.59
N LEU A 16 43.13 -43.45 5.85
CA LEU A 16 41.92 -43.10 5.07
C LEU A 16 40.73 -42.60 5.92
N PRO A 17 40.91 -41.60 6.80
CA PRO A 17 39.81 -40.65 6.95
C PRO A 17 40.24 -39.18 7.07
N LEU A 18 41.41 -38.77 6.55
CA LEU A 18 41.79 -37.35 6.61
C LEU A 18 41.24 -36.51 5.45
N ALA A 19 40.81 -37.14 4.35
CA ALA A 19 40.25 -36.43 3.19
C ALA A 19 38.74 -36.10 3.31
N ALA A 20 38.06 -36.55 4.38
CA ALA A 20 36.60 -36.38 4.54
C ALA A 20 36.19 -35.19 5.45
N GLN A 21 37.15 -34.40 5.94
CA GLN A 21 36.87 -33.24 6.82
C GLN A 21 37.00 -31.89 6.10
N GLN A 22 36.90 -31.82 4.77
CA GLN A 22 36.74 -30.52 4.12
C GLN A 22 35.33 -29.98 4.45
N PRO A 23 35.22 -28.83 5.12
CA PRO A 23 33.93 -28.18 5.31
C PRO A 23 33.29 -27.99 3.93
N PRO A 24 31.99 -28.24 3.76
CA PRO A 24 31.32 -27.92 2.51
C PRO A 24 31.61 -26.46 2.16
N PRO A 25 31.89 -26.14 0.88
CA PRO A 25 32.14 -24.77 0.48
C PRO A 25 30.97 -23.90 0.96
N ALA A 26 31.27 -22.89 1.75
CA ALA A 26 30.27 -21.95 2.23
C ALA A 26 29.56 -21.37 1.01
N LEU A 27 28.29 -21.74 0.82
CA LEU A 27 27.45 -21.13 -0.19
C LEU A 27 27.49 -19.62 0.06
N PRO A 28 27.79 -18.79 -0.95
CA PRO A 28 27.78 -17.35 -0.77
C PRO A 28 26.40 -16.95 -0.23
N SER A 29 26.37 -16.41 0.98
CA SER A 29 25.14 -15.85 1.53
C SER A 29 24.67 -14.76 0.57
N PRO A 30 23.36 -14.69 0.26
CA PRO A 30 22.84 -13.64 -0.59
C PRO A 30 23.26 -12.30 0.03
N ALA A 31 24.03 -11.52 -0.72
CA ALA A 31 24.43 -10.19 -0.28
C ALA A 31 23.15 -9.36 -0.09
N LEU A 32 22.86 -8.97 1.15
CA LEU A 32 21.80 -8.02 1.44
C LEU A 32 22.08 -6.73 0.64
N PRO A 33 21.05 -6.11 0.03
CA PRO A 33 21.24 -4.84 -0.65
C PRO A 33 21.84 -3.83 0.34
N PRO A 34 22.79 -2.99 -0.10
CA PRO A 34 23.56 -2.09 0.78
C PRO A 34 22.69 -0.99 1.41
N GLU A 35 21.52 -0.73 0.83
CA GLU A 35 20.55 0.27 1.27
C GLU A 35 19.17 -0.39 1.32
N GLN A 36 18.45 -0.23 2.43
CA GLN A 36 17.14 -0.84 2.69
C GLN A 36 16.16 0.20 3.24
N ILE A 37 14.90 0.10 2.87
CA ILE A 37 13.82 0.91 3.42
C ILE A 37 13.37 0.31 4.74
N VAL A 38 13.39 1.13 5.79
CA VAL A 38 12.71 0.87 7.06
C VAL A 38 11.65 1.94 7.22
N ALA A 39 10.43 1.63 6.78
CA ALA A 39 9.32 2.59 6.78
C ALA A 39 8.24 2.23 7.81
N GLY A 40 7.52 3.26 8.26
CA GLY A 40 6.36 3.17 9.12
C GLY A 40 5.24 4.08 8.62
N LEU A 41 4.00 3.77 9.01
CA LEU A 41 2.85 4.62 8.72
C LEU A 41 2.48 5.40 9.99
N SER A 42 2.14 6.69 9.86
CA SER A 42 1.62 7.46 11.00
C SER A 42 0.28 6.92 11.49
N ARG A 43 -0.52 6.36 10.58
CA ARG A 43 -1.77 5.66 10.84
C ARG A 43 -1.88 4.51 9.84
N ASP A 44 -2.24 3.34 10.33
CA ASP A 44 -2.52 2.14 9.55
C ASP A 44 -4.02 1.94 9.27
N ASP A 45 -4.89 2.80 9.82
CA ASP A 45 -6.34 2.81 9.55
C ASP A 45 -6.91 4.19 9.19
N VAL A 46 -7.97 4.18 8.38
CA VAL A 46 -8.79 5.36 8.04
C VAL A 46 -10.26 5.06 8.28
N ASP A 47 -10.89 5.91 9.08
CA ASP A 47 -12.31 5.80 9.39
C ASP A 47 -13.15 6.71 8.51
N ILE A 48 -14.13 6.14 7.84
CA ILE A 48 -15.10 6.88 7.05
C ILE A 48 -16.42 6.98 7.83
N THR A 49 -16.95 8.20 7.92
CA THR A 49 -18.28 8.51 8.49
C THR A 49 -19.20 9.09 7.40
N THR A 50 -20.48 9.30 7.71
CA THR A 50 -21.44 9.91 6.77
C THR A 50 -21.11 11.36 6.41
N SER A 51 -20.28 12.04 7.21
CA SER A 51 -19.80 13.40 6.99
C SER A 51 -18.30 13.45 6.67
N PHE A 52 -17.72 12.36 6.17
CA PHE A 52 -16.30 12.31 5.81
C PHE A 52 -16.01 13.25 4.63
N ASP A 53 -15.08 14.18 4.82
CA ASP A 53 -14.66 15.21 3.87
C ASP A 53 -13.27 14.94 3.28
N GLY A 54 -12.65 13.83 3.66
CA GLY A 54 -11.31 13.43 3.27
C GLY A 54 -10.40 13.24 4.48
N SER A 55 -9.19 12.75 4.24
CA SER A 55 -8.16 12.68 5.28
C SER A 55 -6.77 12.83 4.68
N GLU A 56 -5.76 13.05 5.52
CA GLU A 56 -4.37 13.07 5.12
C GLU A 56 -3.62 11.97 5.86
N ILE A 57 -2.89 11.14 5.12
CA ILE A 57 -2.00 10.12 5.67
C ILE A 57 -0.57 10.59 5.49
N ILE A 58 0.17 10.60 6.59
CA ILE A 58 1.61 10.85 6.60
C ILE A 58 2.32 9.50 6.60
N ILE A 59 3.10 9.26 5.56
CA ILE A 59 3.93 8.08 5.38
C ILE A 59 5.37 8.51 5.64
N TYR A 60 6.06 7.88 6.58
CA TYR A 60 7.43 8.24 6.94
C TYR A 60 8.33 7.01 6.98
N GLY A 61 9.62 7.21 6.79
CA GLY A 61 10.55 6.12 6.92
C GLY A 61 11.98 6.58 6.94
N ALA A 62 12.84 5.65 7.31
CA ALA A 62 14.27 5.78 7.26
C ALA A 62 14.85 4.82 6.21
N ILE A 63 15.97 5.21 5.62
CA ILE A 63 16.77 4.38 4.73
C ILE A 63 17.92 3.87 5.59
N LYS A 64 17.88 2.58 5.91
CA LYS A 64 18.92 1.88 6.64
C LYS A 64 20.07 1.56 5.67
N ARG A 65 21.30 1.85 6.09
CA ARG A 65 22.53 1.52 5.37
C ARG A 65 23.61 1.15 6.38
N GLU A 66 24.47 0.21 6.01
CA GLU A 66 25.64 -0.17 6.82
C GLU A 66 26.95 0.45 6.26
N SER A 67 26.87 1.07 5.08
CA SER A 67 27.99 1.73 4.39
C SER A 67 27.79 3.24 4.29
N ARG A 68 28.88 3.98 4.02
CA ARG A 68 28.78 5.42 3.73
C ARG A 68 27.92 5.64 2.49
N ILE A 69 27.26 6.79 2.47
CA ILE A 69 26.51 7.28 1.31
C ILE A 69 27.42 7.24 0.06
N PRO A 70 27.06 6.46 -0.98
CA PRO A 70 27.80 6.44 -2.23
C PRO A 70 27.86 7.84 -2.83
N GLN A 71 29.02 8.22 -3.39
CA GLN A 71 29.13 9.45 -4.17
C GLN A 71 28.43 9.24 -5.53
N GLY A 72 27.49 10.11 -5.89
CA GLY A 72 26.72 9.98 -7.13
C GLY A 72 25.36 10.69 -7.07
N GLU A 73 24.41 10.26 -7.89
CA GLU A 73 23.04 10.79 -7.84
C GLU A 73 22.42 10.57 -6.45
N PRO A 74 21.57 11.52 -6.01
CA PRO A 74 20.83 11.35 -4.78
C PRO A 74 19.86 10.18 -4.85
N LEU A 75 19.48 9.69 -3.67
CA LEU A 75 18.37 8.74 -3.57
C LEU A 75 17.05 9.42 -3.90
N ASP A 76 16.16 8.64 -4.49
CA ASP A 76 14.78 9.03 -4.71
C ASP A 76 13.85 8.04 -4.06
N VAL A 77 12.65 8.52 -3.71
CA VAL A 77 11.63 7.70 -3.09
C VAL A 77 10.33 7.93 -3.85
N ILE A 78 9.66 6.83 -4.19
CA ILE A 78 8.31 6.85 -4.74
C ILE A 78 7.39 6.12 -3.77
N VAL A 79 6.28 6.76 -3.44
CA VAL A 79 5.23 6.21 -2.60
C VAL A 79 3.97 6.08 -3.44
N VAL A 80 3.47 4.86 -3.59
CA VAL A 80 2.23 4.54 -4.29
C VAL A 80 1.19 4.11 -3.28
N VAL A 81 0.01 4.73 -3.31
CA VAL A 81 -1.15 4.30 -2.52
C VAL A 81 -2.24 3.83 -3.46
N GLU A 82 -2.65 2.58 -3.29
CA GLU A 82 -3.59 1.88 -4.15
C GLU A 82 -4.79 1.40 -3.34
N GLY A 83 -6.00 1.76 -3.79
CA GLY A 83 -7.25 1.29 -3.19
C GLY A 83 -7.68 -0.09 -3.66
N PRO A 84 -8.70 -0.68 -3.04
CA PRO A 84 -9.21 -1.99 -3.42
C PRO A 84 -9.64 -2.00 -4.89
N SER A 85 -9.29 -3.08 -5.59
CA SER A 85 -9.59 -3.24 -7.00
C SER A 85 -11.05 -3.63 -7.24
N GLN A 86 -11.65 -3.06 -8.27
CA GLN A 86 -13.04 -3.31 -8.66
C GLN A 86 -13.12 -3.69 -10.14
N ALA A 87 -13.99 -4.65 -10.45
CA ALA A 87 -14.40 -4.90 -11.83
C ALA A 87 -15.26 -3.73 -12.31
N LEU A 88 -14.93 -3.17 -13.47
CA LEU A 88 -15.63 -2.02 -14.04
C LEU A 88 -15.95 -2.25 -15.50
N THR A 89 -17.11 -1.78 -15.94
CA THR A 89 -17.49 -1.79 -17.36
C THR A 89 -17.45 -0.38 -17.92
N VAL A 90 -16.50 -0.11 -18.82
CA VAL A 90 -16.39 1.17 -19.51
C VAL A 90 -17.22 1.11 -20.79
N ARG A 91 -18.11 2.08 -20.99
CA ARG A 91 -18.97 2.18 -22.18
C ARG A 91 -18.57 3.42 -22.99
N HIS A 92 -18.36 3.24 -24.29
CA HIS A 92 -18.18 4.35 -25.22
C HIS A 92 -19.56 4.85 -25.64
N LYS A 93 -19.83 6.14 -25.41
CA LYS A 93 -21.01 6.84 -25.91
C LYS A 93 -20.62 7.78 -27.03
N GLU A 94 -21.20 7.58 -28.20
CA GLU A 94 -21.03 8.45 -29.36
C GLU A 94 -22.37 9.13 -29.69
N ARG A 95 -22.33 10.37 -30.17
CA ARG A 95 -23.53 11.05 -30.63
C ARG A 95 -23.74 10.76 -32.11
N ARG A 96 -24.79 10.00 -32.45
CA ARG A 96 -25.19 9.72 -33.83
C ARG A 96 -26.60 10.22 -34.06
N LEU A 97 -26.83 10.91 -35.17
CA LEU A 97 -28.15 11.46 -35.54
C LEU A 97 -28.82 12.26 -34.40
N GLY A 98 -28.02 13.05 -33.65
CA GLY A 98 -28.52 13.90 -32.57
C GLY A 98 -28.73 13.20 -31.21
N ILE A 99 -28.69 11.87 -31.14
CA ILE A 99 -28.88 11.06 -29.92
C ILE A 99 -27.59 10.38 -29.45
N TRP A 100 -27.46 10.16 -28.14
CA TRP A 100 -26.32 9.44 -27.56
C TRP A 100 -26.55 7.94 -27.63
N ILE A 101 -25.69 7.23 -28.36
CA ILE A 101 -25.76 5.77 -28.52
C ILE A 101 -24.50 5.14 -27.93
N ASN A 102 -24.66 4.01 -27.23
CA ASN A 102 -23.51 3.23 -26.79
C ASN A 102 -22.93 2.47 -28.00
N THR A 103 -21.72 2.83 -28.43
CA THR A 103 -21.08 2.23 -29.62
C THR A 103 -20.10 1.12 -29.27
N GLY A 104 -19.69 1.01 -28.00
CA GLY A 104 -18.81 -0.04 -27.54
C GLY A 104 -18.81 -0.21 -26.02
N ARG A 105 -18.30 -1.35 -25.56
CA ARG A 105 -18.17 -1.70 -24.15
C ARG A 105 -16.90 -2.52 -23.96
N VAL A 106 -16.14 -2.19 -22.91
CA VAL A 106 -15.00 -2.98 -22.46
C VAL A 106 -15.16 -3.25 -20.97
N SER A 107 -15.04 -4.52 -20.59
CA SER A 107 -14.99 -4.93 -19.19
C SER A 107 -13.54 -4.96 -18.71
N ILE A 108 -13.23 -4.16 -17.70
CA ILE A 108 -11.93 -4.12 -17.04
C ILE A 108 -12.03 -5.00 -15.81
N GLY A 109 -11.16 -6.01 -15.75
CA GLY A 109 -11.22 -7.05 -14.72
C GLY A 109 -10.95 -6.52 -13.31
N SER A 110 -10.08 -5.51 -13.14
CA SER A 110 -9.60 -5.15 -11.79
C SER A 110 -9.02 -3.73 -11.67
N ALA A 111 -9.77 -2.66 -11.88
CA ALA A 111 -9.22 -1.30 -11.71
C ALA A 111 -9.20 -0.88 -10.23
N PRO A 112 -8.08 -0.36 -9.68
CA PRO A 112 -8.05 0.25 -8.36
C PRO A 112 -9.09 1.36 -8.21
N SER A 113 -9.80 1.38 -7.09
CA SER A 113 -10.75 2.47 -6.79
C SER A 113 -10.07 3.83 -6.61
N PHE A 114 -8.82 3.83 -6.15
CA PHE A 114 -7.96 4.97 -5.89
C PHE A 114 -6.51 4.63 -6.24
N TYR A 115 -5.74 5.56 -6.81
CA TYR A 115 -4.34 5.33 -7.15
C TYR A 115 -3.55 6.64 -7.16
N VAL A 116 -2.64 6.81 -6.22
CA VAL A 116 -1.79 8.01 -6.13
C VAL A 116 -0.33 7.61 -6.15
N VAL A 117 0.46 8.34 -6.95
CA VAL A 117 1.92 8.22 -7.00
C VAL A 117 2.51 9.53 -6.49
N ALA A 118 3.16 9.49 -5.33
CA ALA A 118 3.92 10.61 -4.79
C ALA A 118 5.42 10.33 -4.96
N SER A 119 6.19 11.30 -5.44
CA SER A 119 7.63 11.11 -5.66
C SER A 119 8.48 12.27 -5.14
N THR A 120 9.78 12.04 -4.98
CA THR A 120 10.77 13.08 -4.60
C THR A 120 11.02 14.09 -5.70
N ARG A 121 11.05 13.63 -6.95
CA ARG A 121 11.23 14.44 -8.17
C ARG A 121 10.26 13.94 -9.26
N PRO A 122 10.10 14.65 -10.39
CA PRO A 122 9.22 14.20 -11.47
C PRO A 122 9.49 12.75 -11.86
N LEU A 123 8.44 11.92 -11.88
CA LEU A 123 8.55 10.46 -12.00
C LEU A 123 9.43 10.01 -13.19
N HIS A 124 9.29 10.68 -14.33
CA HIS A 124 10.03 10.40 -15.57
C HIS A 124 11.55 10.66 -15.49
N LEU A 125 12.02 11.38 -14.47
CA LEU A 125 13.44 11.64 -14.24
C LEU A 125 14.09 10.62 -13.30
N ILE A 126 13.30 9.91 -12.49
CA ILE A 126 13.79 9.08 -11.38
C ILE A 126 13.49 7.59 -11.53
N LEU A 127 12.63 7.22 -12.48
CA LEU A 127 12.25 5.84 -12.75
C LEU A 127 12.44 5.57 -14.24
N THR A 128 13.30 4.60 -14.58
CA THR A 128 13.50 4.24 -15.98
C THR A 128 12.28 3.51 -16.56
N PRO A 129 12.03 3.56 -17.87
CA PRO A 129 10.92 2.85 -18.50
C PRO A 129 10.94 1.34 -18.24
N GLU A 130 12.11 0.72 -18.16
CA GLU A 130 12.27 -0.72 -17.91
C GLU A 130 11.85 -1.07 -16.48
N GLU A 131 12.20 -0.22 -15.52
CA GLU A 131 11.84 -0.37 -14.12
C GLU A 131 10.36 -0.08 -13.91
N ASP A 132 9.81 0.92 -14.58
CA ASP A 132 8.37 1.14 -14.60
C ASP A 132 7.65 -0.09 -15.19
N GLN A 133 8.12 -0.65 -16.31
CA GLN A 133 7.56 -1.89 -16.89
C GLN A 133 7.51 -3.05 -15.90
N ARG A 134 8.56 -3.17 -15.07
CA ARG A 134 8.69 -4.21 -14.04
C ARG A 134 7.78 -3.97 -12.84
N TYR A 135 7.77 -2.77 -12.28
CA TYR A 135 7.09 -2.47 -11.01
C TYR A 135 5.71 -1.83 -11.16
N ARG A 136 5.38 -1.36 -12.37
CA ARG A 136 4.11 -0.74 -12.77
C ARG A 136 3.71 0.36 -11.81
N VAL A 137 4.56 1.39 -11.74
CA VAL A 137 4.42 2.53 -10.83
C VAL A 137 3.61 3.63 -11.49
N SER A 138 3.84 3.90 -12.78
CA SER A 138 3.08 4.91 -13.51
C SER A 138 1.62 4.50 -13.69
N ILE A 139 0.72 5.48 -13.60
CA ILE A 139 -0.73 5.26 -13.73
C ILE A 139 -1.08 4.50 -15.02
N PRO A 140 -0.58 4.86 -16.22
CA PRO A 140 -0.94 4.15 -17.45
C PRO A 140 -0.57 2.67 -17.41
N LEU A 141 0.58 2.35 -16.83
CA LEU A 141 1.12 1.00 -16.83
C LEU A 141 0.56 0.13 -15.69
N ALA A 142 0.29 0.75 -14.53
CA ALA A 142 -0.48 0.13 -13.45
C ALA A 142 -1.84 -0.32 -13.95
N MET A 143 -2.56 0.50 -14.73
CA MET A 143 -3.87 0.12 -15.27
C MET A 143 -3.82 -1.01 -16.29
N ARG A 144 -2.76 -1.12 -17.09
CA ARG A 144 -2.59 -2.25 -18.03
C ARG A 144 -2.47 -3.60 -17.31
N ALA A 145 -2.02 -3.63 -16.05
CA ALA A 145 -1.94 -4.87 -15.27
C ALA A 145 -3.30 -5.51 -15.01
N PHE A 146 -4.36 -4.71 -15.16
CA PHE A 146 -5.70 -5.04 -14.71
C PHE A 146 -6.74 -5.08 -15.85
N ALA A 147 -6.29 -4.90 -17.09
CA ALA A 147 -7.12 -5.13 -18.26
C ALA A 147 -7.50 -6.63 -18.30
N GLY A 148 -8.80 -6.92 -18.27
CA GLY A 148 -9.31 -8.28 -18.36
C GLY A 148 -9.13 -8.86 -19.78
N PRO A 149 -9.61 -10.09 -20.04
CA PRO A 149 -9.65 -10.65 -21.39
C PRO A 149 -10.26 -9.65 -22.37
N MET A 150 -9.52 -9.31 -23.43
CA MET A 150 -9.93 -8.27 -24.37
C MET A 150 -11.11 -8.78 -25.23
N GLU A 151 -12.30 -8.21 -25.04
CA GLU A 151 -13.46 -8.43 -25.93
C GLU A 151 -13.39 -7.57 -27.21
N VAL A 152 -12.45 -6.62 -27.28
CA VAL A 152 -12.33 -5.62 -28.35
C VAL A 152 -10.89 -5.59 -28.87
N GLU A 153 -10.72 -5.33 -30.17
CA GLU A 153 -9.46 -5.31 -30.91
C GLU A 153 -8.44 -4.28 -30.36
N ASP A 154 -8.92 -3.20 -29.71
CA ASP A 154 -8.09 -2.20 -29.02
C ASP A 154 -8.72 -1.70 -27.70
N ALA A 155 -8.09 -2.03 -26.57
CA ALA A 155 -8.50 -1.62 -25.23
C ALA A 155 -7.83 -0.31 -24.74
N VAL A 156 -6.87 0.23 -25.51
CA VAL A 156 -6.11 1.43 -25.13
C VAL A 156 -7.01 2.66 -24.98
N PRO A 157 -7.91 2.99 -25.93
CA PRO A 157 -8.76 4.19 -25.84
C PRO A 157 -9.70 4.16 -24.62
N TYR A 158 -10.15 2.97 -24.23
CA TYR A 158 -11.02 2.77 -23.07
C TYR A 158 -10.25 2.98 -21.75
N THR A 159 -9.02 2.48 -21.70
CA THR A 159 -8.14 2.65 -20.53
C THR A 159 -7.75 4.11 -20.33
N GLU A 160 -7.40 4.81 -21.40
CA GLU A 160 -7.11 6.24 -21.34
C GLU A 160 -8.32 7.07 -20.92
N ALA A 161 -9.51 6.73 -21.44
CA ALA A 161 -10.76 7.37 -21.02
C ALA A 161 -11.06 7.13 -19.53
N LEU A 162 -10.82 5.92 -19.02
CA LEU A 162 -10.95 5.62 -17.59
C LEU A 162 -9.98 6.45 -16.76
N ILE A 163 -8.69 6.47 -17.12
CA ILE A 163 -7.66 7.25 -16.41
C ILE A 163 -8.05 8.73 -16.38
N ARG A 164 -8.49 9.28 -17.51
CA ARG A 164 -8.95 10.67 -17.60
C ARG A 164 -10.13 10.94 -16.66
N LEU A 165 -11.13 10.07 -16.62
CA LEU A 165 -12.28 10.21 -15.74
C LEU A 165 -11.89 10.12 -14.25
N ARG A 166 -11.03 9.17 -13.90
CA ARG A 166 -10.55 8.98 -12.52
C ARG A 166 -9.66 10.14 -12.05
N ARG A 167 -8.84 10.70 -12.94
CA ARG A 167 -8.03 11.90 -12.66
C ARG A 167 -8.92 13.13 -12.46
N ALA A 168 -9.96 13.30 -13.27
CA ALA A 168 -10.92 14.39 -13.11
C ALA A 168 -11.71 14.29 -11.79
N ALA A 169 -11.88 13.08 -11.26
CA ALA A 169 -12.50 12.82 -9.95
C ALA A 169 -11.51 12.83 -8.77
N ASP A 170 -10.26 13.27 -8.99
CA ASP A 170 -9.18 13.29 -7.99
C ASP A 170 -8.75 11.91 -7.44
N LEU A 171 -9.26 10.83 -8.03
CA LEU A 171 -8.99 9.45 -7.57
C LEU A 171 -7.63 8.95 -8.05
N TYR A 172 -7.19 9.40 -9.24
CA TYR A 172 -5.91 9.04 -9.84
C TYR A 172 -5.00 10.27 -9.94
N ARG A 173 -3.89 10.29 -9.19
CA ARG A 173 -2.98 11.45 -9.17
C ARG A 173 -1.52 11.06 -9.22
N GLN A 174 -0.73 11.99 -9.73
CA GLN A 174 0.73 11.95 -9.71
C GLN A 174 1.20 13.24 -9.07
N ASP A 175 1.70 13.13 -7.86
CA ASP A 175 2.08 14.22 -6.98
C ASP A 175 3.62 14.28 -6.96
N ASP A 176 4.18 14.84 -8.04
CA ASP A 176 5.63 15.00 -8.20
C ASP A 176 6.18 16.00 -7.16
N GLY A 177 7.22 15.64 -6.43
CA GLY A 177 7.81 16.48 -5.37
C GLY A 177 7.03 16.47 -4.05
N ALA A 178 6.03 15.60 -3.90
CA ALA A 178 5.28 15.43 -2.65
C ALA A 178 6.03 14.61 -1.59
N VAL A 179 7.14 13.97 -1.95
CA VAL A 179 8.01 13.25 -1.01
C VAL A 179 9.22 14.11 -0.66
N ARG A 180 9.41 14.41 0.63
CA ARG A 180 10.58 15.09 1.13
C ARG A 180 11.58 14.08 1.64
N LEU A 181 12.80 14.11 1.11
CA LEU A 181 13.93 13.30 1.57
C LEU A 181 14.97 14.20 2.24
N ALA A 182 15.18 14.00 3.54
CA ALA A 182 16.16 14.69 4.35
C ALA A 182 17.42 13.83 4.51
N GLU A 183 18.57 14.42 4.21
CA GLU A 183 19.91 13.83 4.40
C GLU A 183 20.06 12.42 3.80
N GLN A 184 19.31 12.12 2.73
CA GLN A 184 19.25 10.79 2.09
C GLN A 184 18.99 9.64 3.09
N THR A 185 18.36 9.96 4.21
CA THR A 185 18.15 9.02 5.33
C THR A 185 16.70 8.99 5.73
N LEU A 186 16.04 10.13 5.88
CA LEU A 186 14.64 10.18 6.32
C LEU A 186 13.75 10.69 5.21
N PHE A 187 12.66 9.99 4.93
CA PHE A 187 11.65 10.47 4.00
C PHE A 187 10.29 10.67 4.67
N ARG A 188 9.53 11.62 4.12
CA ARG A 188 8.16 11.90 4.48
C ARG A 188 7.35 12.15 3.21
N ALA A 189 6.22 11.47 3.09
CA ALA A 189 5.24 11.69 2.04
C ALA A 189 3.89 12.02 2.68
N ASP A 190 3.28 13.11 2.25
CA ASP A 190 1.94 13.51 2.70
C ASP A 190 0.95 13.15 1.56
N VAL A 191 0.07 12.17 1.81
CA VAL A 191 -0.90 11.67 0.82
C VAL A 191 -2.32 12.06 1.24
N ARG A 192 -2.99 12.81 0.38
CA ARG A 192 -4.39 13.21 0.59
C ARG A 192 -5.34 12.13 0.09
N LEU A 193 -6.36 11.84 0.88
CA LEU A 193 -7.42 10.91 0.58
C LEU A 193 -8.73 11.69 0.36
N PRO A 194 -9.40 11.54 -0.79
CA PRO A 194 -10.63 12.27 -1.09
C PRO A 194 -11.82 11.74 -0.27
N ALA A 195 -12.89 12.54 -0.16
CA ALA A 195 -14.09 12.17 0.61
C ALA A 195 -14.83 10.92 0.08
N ASN A 196 -14.64 10.55 -1.18
CA ASN A 196 -15.35 9.47 -1.85
C ASN A 196 -14.61 8.12 -1.81
N LEU A 197 -13.80 7.88 -0.77
CA LEU A 197 -13.17 6.58 -0.56
C LEU A 197 -14.21 5.47 -0.35
N ILE A 198 -13.86 4.26 -0.77
CA ILE A 198 -14.64 3.06 -0.51
C ILE A 198 -14.00 2.25 0.62
N GLU A 199 -14.81 1.46 1.30
CA GLU A 199 -14.30 0.55 2.33
C GLU A 199 -13.49 -0.60 1.70
N GLY A 200 -12.42 -1.00 2.37
CA GLY A 200 -11.55 -2.09 1.94
C GLY A 200 -10.08 -1.86 2.32
N TYR A 201 -9.23 -2.77 1.87
CA TYR A 201 -7.79 -2.69 2.10
C TYR A 201 -7.13 -1.86 1.00
N TYR A 202 -6.43 -0.83 1.44
CA TYR A 202 -5.55 -0.03 0.62
C TYR A 202 -4.12 -0.56 0.81
N SER A 203 -3.30 -0.47 -0.22
CA SER A 203 -1.91 -0.92 -0.21
C SER A 203 -1.00 0.26 -0.48
N THR A 204 -0.06 0.48 0.42
CA THR A 204 1.04 1.41 0.23
C THR A 204 2.25 0.64 -0.26
N ARG A 205 2.82 1.05 -1.39
CA ARG A 205 4.08 0.53 -1.93
C ARG A 205 5.10 1.67 -1.96
N ILE A 206 6.24 1.44 -1.34
CA ILE A 206 7.34 2.41 -1.27
C ILE A 206 8.50 1.81 -2.06
N PHE A 207 9.05 2.61 -2.97
CA PHE A 207 10.19 2.24 -3.81
C PHE A 207 11.34 3.17 -3.46
N LEU A 208 12.51 2.61 -3.18
CA LEU A 208 13.76 3.34 -3.05
C LEU A 208 14.53 3.23 -4.35
N LEU A 209 14.93 4.36 -4.90
CA LEU A 209 15.57 4.44 -6.20
C LEU A 209 16.93 5.11 -6.14
N ARG A 210 17.79 4.69 -7.06
CA ARG A 210 19.09 5.31 -7.35
C ARG A 210 19.36 5.14 -8.84
N ASP A 211 19.81 6.20 -9.49
CA ASP A 211 20.13 6.19 -10.92
C ASP A 211 18.99 5.62 -11.80
N GLY A 212 17.74 5.95 -11.45
CA GLY A 212 16.56 5.45 -12.18
C GLY A 212 16.09 4.05 -11.79
N LYS A 213 16.84 3.31 -10.96
CA LYS A 213 16.60 1.89 -10.65
C LYS A 213 16.06 1.69 -9.26
N VAL A 214 15.13 0.74 -9.10
CA VAL A 214 14.60 0.36 -7.79
C VAL A 214 15.62 -0.53 -7.08
N ILE A 215 16.14 -0.05 -5.94
CA ILE A 215 17.05 -0.79 -5.06
C ILE A 215 16.26 -1.66 -4.07
N ASP A 216 15.18 -1.11 -3.52
CA ASP A 216 14.39 -1.77 -2.50
C ASP A 216 12.91 -1.40 -2.59
N THR A 217 12.06 -2.28 -2.07
CA THR A 217 10.61 -2.10 -2.03
C THR A 217 10.05 -2.46 -0.68
N PHE A 218 9.17 -1.61 -0.16
CA PHE A 218 8.44 -1.87 1.08
C PHE A 218 6.93 -1.81 0.81
N ARG A 219 6.15 -2.64 1.50
CA ARG A 219 4.69 -2.64 1.38
C ARG A 219 4.05 -2.62 2.75
N ALA A 220 3.01 -1.81 2.90
CA ALA A 220 2.20 -1.76 4.10
C ALA A 220 0.71 -1.62 3.75
N PRO A 221 -0.19 -2.39 4.39
CA PRO A 221 -1.62 -2.22 4.22
C PRO A 221 -2.12 -0.99 4.99
N ILE A 222 -3.21 -0.40 4.51
CA ILE A 222 -4.02 0.60 5.20
C ILE A 222 -5.46 0.08 5.22
N GLU A 223 -6.05 -0.10 6.39
CA GLU A 223 -7.44 -0.55 6.51
C GLU A 223 -8.39 0.65 6.45
N VAL A 224 -9.23 0.72 5.41
CA VAL A 224 -10.23 1.76 5.28
C VAL A 224 -11.60 1.17 5.59
N ARG A 225 -12.27 1.70 6.62
CA ARG A 225 -13.52 1.12 7.09
C ARG A 225 -14.53 2.17 7.54
N LYS A 226 -15.80 1.84 7.38
CA LYS A 226 -16.88 2.63 7.99
C LYS A 226 -16.89 2.38 9.49
N VAL A 227 -16.90 3.45 10.26
CA VAL A 227 -17.04 3.32 11.72
C VAL A 227 -18.48 3.47 12.14
N GLY A 228 -18.98 2.43 12.81
CA GLY A 228 -20.28 2.45 13.48
C GLY A 228 -20.27 3.32 14.74
N LEU A 229 -21.47 3.62 15.22
CA LEU A 229 -21.72 4.44 16.42
C LEU A 229 -20.91 3.97 17.64
N GLU A 230 -20.76 2.65 17.81
CA GLU A 230 -20.03 2.03 18.93
C GLU A 230 -18.55 2.43 18.97
N ARG A 231 -17.84 2.33 17.84
CA ARG A 231 -16.41 2.68 17.77
C ARG A 231 -16.21 4.19 17.88
N TRP A 232 -17.14 4.97 17.34
CA TRP A 232 -17.16 6.41 17.52
C TRP A 232 -17.33 6.78 19.00
N LEU A 233 -18.29 6.18 19.71
CA LEU A 233 -18.49 6.35 21.16
C LEU A 233 -17.25 5.95 21.96
N TYR A 234 -16.66 4.79 21.66
CA TYR A 234 -15.43 4.31 22.34
C TYR A 234 -14.27 5.30 22.21
N ARG A 235 -14.05 5.82 21.00
CA ARG A 235 -12.99 6.82 20.77
C ARG A 235 -13.32 8.18 21.37
N LEU A 236 -14.58 8.58 21.39
CA LEU A 236 -15.00 9.81 22.06
C LEU A 236 -14.78 9.68 23.58
N ALA A 237 -15.07 8.52 24.15
CA ALA A 237 -14.81 8.23 25.57
C ALA A 237 -13.32 8.26 25.93
N LEU A 238 -12.43 7.77 25.05
CA LEU A 238 -10.98 7.76 25.32
C LEU A 238 -10.26 9.05 24.90
N GLY A 239 -10.58 9.60 23.74
CA GLY A 239 -9.92 10.77 23.16
C GLY A 239 -10.47 12.10 23.66
N GLN A 240 -11.75 12.15 24.04
CA GLN A 240 -12.40 13.33 24.61
C GLN A 240 -13.31 12.97 25.79
N PRO A 241 -12.75 12.45 26.91
CA PRO A 241 -13.54 11.89 28.01
C PRO A 241 -14.53 12.89 28.63
N PHE A 242 -14.18 14.17 28.66
CA PHE A 242 -15.03 15.24 29.18
C PHE A 242 -16.32 15.42 28.36
N ILE A 243 -16.19 15.48 27.03
CA ILE A 243 -17.34 15.62 26.12
C ILE A 243 -18.22 14.37 26.19
N TYR A 244 -17.61 13.19 26.24
CA TYR A 244 -18.32 11.93 26.43
C TYR A 244 -19.14 11.95 27.73
N GLY A 245 -18.55 12.41 28.83
CA GLY A 245 -19.21 12.49 30.13
C GLY A 245 -20.44 13.41 30.11
N ILE A 246 -20.31 14.61 29.54
CA ILE A 246 -21.43 15.57 29.41
C ILE A 246 -22.53 15.00 28.51
N MET A 247 -22.17 14.44 27.35
CA MET A 247 -23.13 13.81 26.44
C MET A 247 -23.87 12.66 27.13
N SER A 248 -23.15 11.80 27.86
CA SER A 248 -23.72 10.68 28.60
C SER A 248 -24.68 11.15 29.69
N LEU A 249 -24.33 12.20 30.41
CA LEU A 249 -25.21 12.83 31.40
C LEU A 249 -26.47 13.41 30.75
N ALA A 250 -26.33 14.12 29.63
CA ALA A 250 -27.46 14.69 28.90
C ALA A 250 -28.42 13.58 28.40
N ILE A 251 -27.89 12.49 27.86
CA ILE A 251 -28.66 11.33 27.43
C ILE A 251 -29.38 10.69 28.65
N ALA A 252 -28.70 10.54 29.79
CA ALA A 252 -29.28 9.98 30.99
C ALA A 252 -30.44 10.84 31.53
N VAL A 253 -30.29 12.16 31.56
CA VAL A 253 -31.35 13.10 31.97
C VAL A 253 -32.54 13.04 31.00
N ALA A 254 -32.27 13.05 29.69
CA ALA A 254 -33.32 12.94 28.67
C ALA A 254 -34.09 11.62 28.77
N ALA A 255 -33.38 10.50 28.99
CA ALA A 255 -33.98 9.18 29.17
C ALA A 255 -34.82 9.12 30.45
N GLY A 256 -34.32 9.64 31.58
CA GLY A 256 -35.06 9.69 32.84
C GLY A 256 -36.33 10.52 32.74
N TRP A 257 -36.26 11.68 32.09
CA TRP A 257 -37.43 12.52 31.84
C TRP A 257 -38.43 11.85 30.88
N GLY A 258 -37.95 11.25 29.80
CA GLY A 258 -38.77 10.53 28.81
C GLY A 258 -39.51 9.34 29.41
N ALA A 259 -38.84 8.53 30.23
CA ALA A 259 -39.47 7.43 30.95
C ALA A 259 -40.57 7.93 31.90
N SER A 260 -40.29 8.99 32.67
CA SER A 260 -41.29 9.61 33.55
C SER A 260 -42.52 10.10 32.78
N ALA A 261 -42.32 10.73 31.61
CA ALA A 261 -43.41 11.15 30.74
C ALA A 261 -44.23 9.97 30.20
N ALA A 262 -43.57 8.90 29.75
CA ALA A 262 -44.23 7.70 29.26
C ALA A 262 -45.08 7.02 30.34
N PHE A 263 -44.55 6.85 31.56
CA PHE A 263 -45.31 6.29 32.69
C PHE A 263 -46.53 7.14 33.07
N ARG A 264 -46.42 8.47 33.00
CA ARG A 264 -47.57 9.36 33.22
C ARG A 264 -48.64 9.21 32.14
N LEU A 265 -48.24 8.93 30.90
CA LEU A 265 -49.16 8.71 29.80
C LEU A 265 -49.92 7.37 29.97
N VAL A 266 -49.19 6.30 30.26
CA VAL A 266 -49.77 4.95 30.46
C VAL A 266 -50.66 4.88 31.70
N LYS A 267 -50.37 5.66 32.75
CA LYS A 267 -51.24 5.73 33.94
C LYS A 267 -52.52 6.55 33.71
N ARG A 268 -52.59 7.31 32.61
CA ARG A 268 -53.74 8.13 32.23
C ARG A 268 -54.63 7.49 31.15
N SER A 269 -54.16 6.41 30.51
CA SER A 269 -54.96 5.50 29.67
C SER A 269 -55.56 4.39 30.50
#